data_AF-A0A072N2A3-F1
#
_entry.id   AF-A0A072N2A3-F1
#
_cell.length_a   1.000
_cell.length_b   1.000
_cell.length_c   1.000
_cell.angle_alpha   90.00
_cell.angle_beta   90.00
_cell.angle_gamma   90.00
#
_symmetry.space_group_name_H-M   'P 1'
#
loop_
_entity.id
_entity.type
_entity.pdbx_description
1 polymer ?
#
loop_
_entity_poly.entity_id
_entity_poly.type
_entity_poly.pdbx_seq_one_letter_code
_entity_poly.pdbx_strand_id
1 'polypeptide(L)' 'MMSYIDGFVAAVVFSWVVWPSREVRDSAMPRIMEDPRLHPDTNPMPFDGKRLIYGGFDVIVDV' A
#
# COMPACT_ATOMS: atom_id res chain seq x y z
N MET A 1 -6.12 -1.27 10.77
CA MET A 1 -6.88 -2.51 10.99
C MET A 1 -8.26 -2.13 11.52
N MET A 2 -9.23 -1.98 10.63
CA MET A 2 -10.64 -1.83 10.95
C MET A 2 -11.37 -2.66 9.90
N SER A 3 -11.84 -3.85 10.31
CA SER A 3 -12.78 -4.66 9.55
C SER A 3 -14.17 -4.28 10.02
N TYR A 4 -14.96 -3.65 9.14
CA TYR A 4 -16.40 -3.54 9.31
C TYR A 4 -17.03 -3.82 7.95
N ILE A 5 -17.62 -5.00 7.81
CA ILE A 5 -18.49 -5.33 6.69
C ILE A 5 -19.90 -5.35 7.27
N ASP A 6 -20.64 -4.28 7.02
CA ASP A 6 -22.10 -4.26 6.97
C ASP A 6 -22.55 -3.06 6.12
N GLY A 7 -23.13 -3.35 4.95
CA GLY A 7 -23.98 -2.46 4.16
C GLY A 7 -23.42 -1.06 3.76
N PHE A 8 -22.78 -0.98 2.60
CA PHE A 8 -22.69 0.23 1.75
C PHE A 8 -21.86 1.46 2.17
N VAL A 9 -20.90 1.35 3.10
CA VAL A 9 -19.88 2.41 3.24
C VAL A 9 -18.47 1.87 3.01
N ALA A 10 -17.98 2.02 1.78
CA ALA A 10 -16.55 1.95 1.51
C ALA A 10 -15.89 3.19 2.13
N ALA A 11 -15.03 3.01 3.13
CA ALA A 11 -14.24 4.09 3.69
C ALA A 11 -13.00 4.34 2.84
N VAL A 12 -12.63 5.62 2.67
CA VAL A 12 -11.36 5.98 2.03
C VAL A 12 -10.24 5.78 3.04
N VAL A 13 -9.22 5.01 2.66
CA VAL A 13 -7.98 4.85 3.43
C VAL A 13 -6.90 5.68 2.74
N PHE A 14 -6.32 6.62 3.49
CA PHE A 14 -5.14 7.37 3.06
C PHE A 14 -3.92 6.83 3.81
N SER A 15 -2.90 6.40 3.07
CA SER A 15 -1.68 5.81 3.61
C SER A 15 -0.48 6.16 2.74
N TRP A 16 0.69 6.26 3.36
CA TRP A 16 1.96 6.44 2.66
C TRP A 16 3.05 5.60 3.30
N VAL A 17 4.13 5.37 2.55
CA VAL A 17 5.36 4.74 3.03
C VAL A 17 6.49 5.73 2.79
N VAL A 18 7.24 6.05 3.84
CA VAL A 18 8.42 6.92 3.74
C VAL A 18 9.61 6.06 3.35
N TRP A 19 10.32 6.49 2.32
CA TRP A 19 11.53 5.84 1.83
C TRP A 19 12.74 6.76 2.04
N PRO A 20 13.93 6.22 2.37
CA PRO A 20 15.13 7.03 2.49
C PRO A 20 15.55 7.71 1.17
N SER A 21 15.27 7.05 0.04
CA SER A 21 15.50 7.57 -1.30
C SER A 21 14.64 6.84 -2.34
N ARG A 22 14.54 7.41 -3.55
CA ARG A 22 13.87 6.78 -4.68
C ARG A 22 14.52 5.46 -5.09
N GLU A 23 15.85 5.40 -5.08
CA GLU A 23 16.63 4.20 -5.42
C GLU A 23 16.33 3.07 -4.44
N VAL A 24 16.20 3.38 -3.14
CA VAL A 24 15.81 2.38 -2.13
C VAL A 24 14.40 1.87 -2.43
N ARG A 25 13.42 2.75 -2.69
CA ARG A 25 12.06 2.35 -3.07
C ARG A 25 12.05 1.44 -4.31
N ASP A 26 12.79 1.83 -5.35
CA ASP A 26 12.81 1.12 -6.63
C ASP A 26 13.47 -0.26 -6.50
N SER A 27 14.50 -0.39 -5.65
CA SER A 27 15.13 -1.68 -5.35
C SER A 27 14.31 -2.58 -4.41
N ALA A 28 13.48 -2.00 -3.55
CA ALA A 28 12.69 -2.73 -2.56
C ALA A 28 11.36 -3.25 -3.12
N MET A 29 10.72 -2.52 -4.02
CA MET A 29 9.40 -2.89 -4.57
C MET A 29 9.37 -4.30 -5.20
N PRO A 30 10.34 -4.72 -6.04
CA PRO A 30 10.36 -6.08 -6.57
C PRO A 30 10.44 -7.14 -5.47
N ARG A 31 11.28 -6.90 -4.45
CA ARG A 31 11.45 -7.82 -3.31
C ARG A 31 10.19 -7.95 -2.48
N ILE A 32 9.44 -6.86 -2.31
CA ILE A 32 8.14 -6.85 -1.62
C ILE A 32 7.12 -7.69 -2.41
N MET A 33 7.11 -7.58 -3.74
CA MET A 33 6.19 -8.34 -4.60
C MET A 33 6.51 -9.85 -4.61
N GLU A 34 7.79 -10.20 -4.44
CA GLU A 34 8.26 -11.59 -4.35
C GLU A 34 8.20 -12.16 -2.92
N ASP A 35 7.83 -11.35 -1.91
CA ASP A 35 7.85 -11.76 -0.52
C ASP A 35 6.73 -12.78 -0.21
N PRO A 36 7.07 -14.02 0.20
CA PRO A 36 6.06 -15.05 0.50
C PRO A 36 5.08 -14.67 1.62
N ARG A 37 5.49 -13.74 2.50
CA ARG A 37 4.64 -13.25 3.60
C ARG A 37 3.49 -12.37 3.11
N LEU A 38 3.59 -11.85 1.89
CA LEU A 38 2.61 -10.98 1.26
C LEU A 38 1.83 -11.68 0.15
N HIS A 39 2.01 -13.00 -0.01
CA HIS A 39 1.30 -13.77 -1.02
C HIS A 39 -0.21 -13.69 -0.81
N PRO A 40 -1.03 -13.52 -1.86
CA PRO A 40 -2.49 -13.39 -1.72
C PRO A 40 -3.16 -14.56 -1.01
N ASP A 41 -2.58 -15.77 -1.09
CA ASP A 41 -3.10 -16.97 -0.42
C ASP A 41 -3.01 -16.87 1.11
N THR A 42 -1.98 -16.18 1.64
CA THR A 42 -1.77 -16.00 3.08
C THR A 42 -2.27 -14.64 3.56
N ASN A 43 -2.29 -13.65 2.68
CA ASN A 43 -2.70 -12.27 2.97
C ASN A 43 -3.64 -11.74 1.87
N PRO A 44 -4.92 -12.16 1.85
CA PRO A 44 -5.86 -11.75 0.83
C PRO A 44 -6.18 -10.25 0.95
N MET A 45 -6.27 -9.59 -0.20
CA MET A 45 -6.54 -8.14 -0.25
C MET A 45 -7.94 -7.83 0.30
N PRO A 46 -8.07 -6.98 1.34
CA PRO A 46 -9.36 -6.71 1.98
C PRO A 46 -10.18 -5.61 1.27
N PHE A 47 -9.77 -5.19 0.06
CA PHE A 47 -10.41 -4.14 -0.74
C PHE A 47 -10.30 -4.42 -2.25
N ASP A 48 -11.10 -3.72 -3.06
CA ASP A 48 -11.04 -3.81 -4.52
C ASP A 48 -9.78 -3.13 -5.06
N GLY A 49 -8.74 -3.92 -5.33
CA GLY A 49 -7.45 -3.45 -5.85
C GLY A 49 -7.54 -2.68 -7.17
N LYS A 50 -8.63 -2.85 -7.96
CA LYS A 50 -8.84 -2.06 -9.18
C LYS A 50 -9.10 -0.58 -8.90
N ARG A 51 -9.49 -0.24 -7.68
CA ARG A 51 -9.75 1.14 -7.21
C ARG A 51 -8.57 1.73 -6.45
N LEU A 52 -7.48 0.98 -6.26
CA LEU A 52 -6.29 1.49 -5.60
C LEU A 52 -5.60 2.52 -6.50
N ILE A 53 -5.36 3.71 -5.96
CA ILE A 53 -4.57 4.76 -6.61
C ILE A 53 -3.29 4.91 -5.79
N TYR A 54 -2.14 4.84 -6.45
CA TYR A 54 -0.84 5.01 -5.80
C TYR A 54 0.11 5.82 -6.70
N GLY A 55 1.09 6.47 -6.06
CA GLY A 55 2.10 7.30 -6.72
C GLY A 55 3.33 7.46 -5.85
N GLY A 56 4.45 7.83 -6.47
CA GLY A 56 5.67 8.24 -5.78
C GLY A 56 5.80 9.76 -5.82
N PHE A 57 6.20 10.36 -4.70
CA PHE A 57 6.32 11.81 -4.54
C PHE A 57 7.63 12.15 -3.85
N ASP A 58 8.26 13.24 -4.29
CA ASP A 58 9.40 13.83 -3.58
C ASP A 58 8.89 14.73 -2.44
N VAL A 59 9.55 14.66 -1.29
CA VAL A 59 9.23 15.53 -0.14
C VAL A 59 9.87 16.90 -0.36
N ILE A 60 9.03 17.90 -0.63
CA ILE A 60 9.48 19.30 -0.83
C ILE A 60 9.48 20.13 0.46
N VAL A 61 8.72 19.70 1.47
CA VAL A 61 8.59 20.37 2.77
C VAL A 61 8.44 19.29 3.84
N ASP A 62 9.24 19.40 4.91
CA ASP A 62 9.18 18.60 6.14
C ASP A 62 9.49 19.55 7.30
N VAL A 63 8.62 19.64 8.31
CA VAL A 63 8.66 20.65 9.39
C VAL A 63 8.58 19.97 10.75
#